data_AF-A0A0F9F971-F1
#
_entry.id   AF-A0A0F9F971-F1
#
_cell.length_a   1.000
_cell.length_b   1.000
_cell.length_c   1.000
_cell.angle_alpha   90.00
_cell.angle_beta   90.00
_cell.angle_gamma   90.00
#
_symmetry.space_group_name_H-M   'P 1'
#
loop_
_entity.id
_entity.type
_entity.pdbx_description
1 polymer ?
#
loop_
_entity_poly.entity_id
_entity_poly.type
_entity_poly.pdbx_seq_one_letter_code
_entity_poly.pdbx_strand_id
1 'polypeptide(L)'
;MTKAFENRLNVHLSVLLNEMGIFSSAEHIGIGGREDIVVDNHGFKIVIEGSYTKSDAEKDASRRIDQFPIDLAIALHYSEEYNQNLSDLEIRKKLKKSNFNAKVIVPVDISDTILTYLTEKKYIAKAQEGWTQVNLSSLCNLIKESSQFIISEEHIINIEKEVEQFNQLFKRLLKAHPNSKDLANQLYEIFFKLYGFSIGKIDEIKEVIFAQAGLALLLSTIYYESIRYKYGFRSVEILMKEKGVISALQRSVEKILEINYEPIFKITQAILNYLPPTDNRVYKLLIDLSIKIVSKRSLLRKDLAGRIYHKIVGAESLQKGLATFYTQIPSAYLLLYLSNPITSIQRDNESIKFELPRVCDFACGSGILLTA
;
A
#
# COMPACT_ATOMS: atom_id res chain seq x y z
N MET A 1 18.44 -12.81 39.94
CA MET A 1 18.71 -11.40 39.62
C MET A 1 17.56 -10.86 38.79
N THR A 2 17.09 -9.65 39.08
CA THR A 2 15.93 -9.03 38.42
C THR A 2 16.35 -8.47 37.06
N LYS A 3 15.63 -8.82 35.99
CA LYS A 3 15.86 -8.31 34.62
C LYS A 3 15.35 -6.88 34.48
N ALA A 4 16.00 -6.10 33.64
CA ALA A 4 15.53 -4.79 33.21
C ALA A 4 14.16 -4.92 32.53
N PHE A 5 13.26 -3.97 32.70
CA PHE A 5 12.01 -3.96 31.92
C PHE A 5 12.30 -3.82 30.41
N GLU A 6 11.62 -4.63 29.59
CA GLU A 6 11.77 -4.61 28.11
C GLU A 6 11.49 -3.21 27.54
N ASN A 7 10.45 -2.53 28.03
CA ASN A 7 10.17 -1.14 27.66
C ASN A 7 11.39 -0.22 27.83
N ARG A 8 12.15 -0.36 28.93
CA ARG A 8 13.34 0.46 29.17
C ARG A 8 14.43 0.16 28.14
N LEU A 9 14.55 -1.10 27.71
CA LEU A 9 15.47 -1.48 26.63
C LEU A 9 15.02 -0.93 25.28
N ASN A 10 13.73 -1.03 24.95
CA ASN A 10 13.15 -0.53 23.71
C ASN A 10 13.39 0.98 23.54
N VAL A 11 13.23 1.75 24.62
CA VAL A 11 13.49 3.19 24.65
C VAL A 11 14.94 3.52 24.35
N HIS A 12 15.87 2.85 25.04
CA HIS A 12 17.29 3.07 24.78
C HIS A 12 17.71 2.57 23.41
N LEU A 13 17.13 1.48 22.91
CA LEU A 13 17.35 1.00 21.56
C LEU A 13 16.89 2.04 20.52
N SER A 14 15.71 2.64 20.69
CA SER A 14 15.24 3.72 19.81
C SER A 14 16.20 4.91 19.81
N VAL A 15 16.72 5.33 20.97
CA VAL A 15 17.74 6.40 21.02
C VAL A 15 18.99 6.01 20.23
N LEU A 16 19.46 4.76 20.36
CA LEU A 16 20.62 4.26 19.62
C LEU A 16 20.38 4.19 18.11
N LEU A 17 19.17 3.81 17.68
CA LEU A 17 18.77 3.82 16.27
C LEU A 17 18.81 5.25 15.72
N ASN A 18 18.30 6.24 16.46
CA ASN A 18 18.37 7.65 16.09
C ASN A 18 19.82 8.15 15.98
N GLU A 19 20.70 7.78 16.92
CA GLU A 19 22.15 8.07 16.84
C GLU A 19 22.80 7.51 15.57
N MET A 20 22.22 6.45 14.99
CA MET A 20 22.70 5.81 13.75
C MET A 20 21.96 6.29 12.48
N GLY A 21 21.14 7.33 12.59
CA GLY A 21 20.40 7.93 11.48
C GLY A 21 19.17 7.13 11.04
N ILE A 22 18.62 6.29 11.93
CA ILE A 22 17.30 5.67 11.77
C ILE A 22 16.30 6.48 12.60
N PHE A 23 15.40 7.20 11.94
CA PHE A 23 14.37 7.98 12.64
C PHE A 23 13.39 7.03 13.32
N SER A 24 13.45 6.98 14.64
CA SER A 24 12.58 6.11 15.43
C SER A 24 12.01 6.84 16.63
N SER A 25 10.84 6.41 17.04
CA SER A 25 10.19 6.87 18.26
C SER A 25 9.86 5.66 19.12
N ALA A 26 10.15 5.79 20.42
CA ALA A 26 9.68 4.91 21.46
C ALA A 26 8.97 5.78 22.50
N GLU A 27 7.78 5.38 22.97
CA GLU A 27 7.20 5.61 24.31
C GLU A 27 5.71 6.03 24.45
N HIS A 28 5.21 5.62 25.64
CA HIS A 28 4.13 6.11 26.52
C HIS A 28 2.65 5.85 26.20
N ILE A 29 1.93 5.52 27.28
CA ILE A 29 0.57 4.98 27.38
C ILE A 29 -0.44 5.89 26.65
N GLY A 30 -0.76 5.54 25.41
CA GLY A 30 -1.89 6.05 24.64
C GLY A 30 -2.96 4.98 24.46
N ILE A 31 -4.22 5.41 24.42
CA ILE A 31 -5.45 4.59 24.41
C ILE A 31 -5.54 3.82 23.09
N GLY A 32 -4.99 2.60 23.05
CA GLY A 32 -5.16 1.68 21.93
C GLY A 32 -3.91 0.87 21.56
N GLY A 33 -3.48 -0.06 22.42
CA GLY A 33 -2.51 -1.12 22.12
C GLY A 33 -1.09 -0.68 21.69
N ARG A 34 -0.07 -0.95 22.51
CA ARG A 34 1.29 -0.33 22.46
C ARG A 34 2.27 -0.87 21.40
N GLU A 35 2.63 -0.12 20.37
CA GLU A 35 3.79 -0.43 19.51
C GLU A 35 5.10 -0.16 20.30
N ASP A 36 6.04 -1.12 20.38
CA ASP A 36 7.27 -1.00 21.19
C ASP A 36 8.27 0.05 20.67
N ILE A 37 8.58 0.01 19.37
CA ILE A 37 9.39 1.02 18.67
C ILE A 37 8.79 1.21 17.28
N VAL A 38 8.53 2.46 16.92
CA VAL A 38 8.08 2.83 15.57
C VAL A 38 9.22 3.51 14.84
N VAL A 39 9.56 2.99 13.68
CA VAL A 39 10.57 3.53 12.79
C VAL A 39 9.88 4.09 11.55
N ASP A 40 10.16 5.36 11.25
CA ASP A 40 9.82 5.95 9.96
C ASP A 40 11.10 5.97 9.11
N ASN A 41 11.07 5.26 7.99
CA ASN A 41 12.21 5.22 7.08
C ASN A 41 11.74 5.38 5.64
N HIS A 42 12.00 6.54 5.05
CA HIS A 42 11.55 6.92 3.69
C HIS A 42 10.01 6.86 3.52
N GLY A 43 9.24 7.22 4.55
CA GLY A 43 7.78 7.18 4.52
C GLY A 43 7.18 5.77 4.74
N PHE A 44 8.02 4.78 5.06
CA PHE A 44 7.57 3.45 5.49
C PHE A 44 7.53 3.35 7.01
N LYS A 45 6.41 2.86 7.53
CA LYS A 45 6.21 2.63 8.96
C LYS A 45 6.61 1.20 9.30
N ILE A 46 7.75 1.05 9.96
CA ILE A 46 8.28 -0.23 10.45
C ILE A 46 8.09 -0.28 11.97
N VAL A 47 7.54 -1.37 12.50
CA VAL A 47 7.46 -1.58 13.96
C VAL A 47 8.51 -2.58 14.39
N ILE A 48 9.17 -2.35 15.52
CA ILE A 48 10.07 -3.31 16.17
C ILE A 48 9.45 -3.69 17.51
N GLU A 49 9.20 -4.98 17.72
CA GLU A 49 8.69 -5.54 18.98
C GLU A 49 9.82 -6.28 19.69
N GLY A 50 10.20 -5.80 20.87
CA GLY A 50 11.42 -6.21 21.56
C GLY A 50 11.11 -6.98 22.84
N SER A 51 11.52 -8.25 22.92
CA SER A 51 11.28 -9.09 24.10
C SER A 51 12.48 -9.97 24.47
N TYR A 52 12.56 -10.38 25.74
CA TYR A 52 13.42 -11.48 26.19
C TYR A 52 12.92 -12.86 25.73
N THR A 53 11.70 -12.94 25.19
CA THR A 53 11.12 -14.19 24.70
C THR A 53 10.88 -14.09 23.20
N LYS A 54 11.52 -14.97 22.41
CA LYS A 54 11.31 -15.05 20.96
C LYS A 54 9.82 -15.18 20.59
N SER A 55 9.10 -16.10 21.25
CA SER A 55 7.68 -16.33 20.95
C SER A 55 6.81 -15.11 21.21
N ASP A 56 7.18 -14.26 22.17
CA ASP A 56 6.39 -13.08 22.55
C ASP A 56 6.61 -11.96 21.54
N ALA A 57 7.89 -11.63 21.27
CA ALA A 57 8.26 -10.68 20.22
C ALA A 57 7.67 -11.06 18.85
N GLU A 58 7.66 -12.35 18.48
CA GLU A 58 7.08 -12.80 17.23
C GLU A 58 5.56 -12.63 17.19
N LYS A 59 4.87 -13.03 18.27
CA LYS A 59 3.41 -12.93 18.36
C LYS A 59 2.94 -11.48 18.33
N ASP A 60 3.61 -10.60 19.06
CA ASP A 60 3.26 -9.18 19.08
C ASP A 60 3.57 -8.52 17.73
N ALA A 61 4.72 -8.80 17.11
CA ALA A 61 5.06 -8.27 15.79
C ALA A 61 4.06 -8.73 14.71
N SER A 62 3.64 -10.00 14.72
CA SER A 62 2.58 -10.49 13.84
C SER A 62 1.26 -9.78 14.09
N ARG A 63 0.87 -9.59 15.36
CA ARG A 63 -0.37 -8.90 15.72
C ARG A 63 -0.39 -7.45 15.19
N ARG A 64 0.77 -6.77 15.15
CA ARG A 64 0.85 -5.40 14.61
C ARG A 64 0.57 -5.31 13.13
N ILE A 65 1.08 -6.25 12.35
CA ILE A 65 0.85 -6.32 10.90
C ILE A 65 -0.65 -6.45 10.59
N ASP A 66 -1.40 -7.13 11.47
CA ASP A 66 -2.84 -7.31 11.33
C ASP A 66 -3.66 -6.13 11.85
N GLN A 67 -3.20 -5.44 12.91
CA GLN A 67 -3.97 -4.40 13.62
C GLN A 67 -3.78 -2.99 13.05
N PHE A 68 -2.59 -2.66 12.53
CA PHE A 68 -2.24 -1.29 12.16
C PHE A 68 -1.81 -1.21 10.69
N PRO A 69 -1.91 -0.02 10.05
CA PRO A 69 -1.39 0.19 8.70
C PRO A 69 0.14 0.29 8.71
N ILE A 70 0.84 -0.71 9.23
CA ILE A 70 2.31 -0.79 9.20
C ILE A 70 2.77 -1.55 7.95
N ASP A 71 3.96 -1.24 7.45
CA ASP A 71 4.51 -1.84 6.23
C ASP A 71 5.29 -3.13 6.51
N LEU A 72 5.89 -3.21 7.70
CA LEU A 72 6.75 -4.31 8.14
C LEU A 72 6.84 -4.30 9.66
N ALA A 73 7.01 -5.48 10.26
CA ALA A 73 7.38 -5.63 11.66
C ALA A 73 8.70 -6.40 11.80
N ILE A 74 9.48 -6.09 12.83
CA ILE A 74 10.69 -6.81 13.19
C ILE A 74 10.52 -7.31 14.62
N ALA A 75 10.42 -8.62 14.80
CA ALA A 75 10.50 -9.22 16.12
C ALA A 75 11.97 -9.23 16.55
N LEU A 76 12.28 -8.64 17.70
CA LEU A 76 13.62 -8.53 18.24
C LEU A 76 13.72 -9.25 19.59
N HIS A 77 14.68 -10.15 19.69
CA HIS A 77 14.94 -10.94 20.88
C HIS A 77 16.22 -10.47 21.56
N TYR A 78 16.08 -10.00 22.79
CA TYR A 78 17.16 -9.65 23.69
C TYR A 78 17.85 -10.91 24.22
N SER A 79 18.83 -11.42 23.48
CA SER A 79 19.55 -12.67 23.84
C SER A 79 20.39 -12.57 25.11
N GLU A 80 20.74 -11.35 25.54
CA GLU A 80 21.53 -11.10 26.73
C GLU A 80 20.64 -10.64 27.89
N GLU A 81 20.99 -11.01 29.11
CA GLU A 81 20.28 -10.51 30.29
C GLU A 81 20.76 -9.10 30.66
N TYR A 82 19.83 -8.17 30.81
CA TYR A 82 20.12 -6.81 31.30
C TYR A 82 19.66 -6.75 32.75
N ASN A 83 20.55 -6.37 33.67
CA ASN A 83 20.20 -6.28 35.08
C ASN A 83 19.43 -4.97 35.33
N GLN A 84 18.35 -5.03 36.11
CA GLN A 84 17.53 -3.87 36.46
C GLN A 84 18.33 -2.74 37.12
N ASN A 85 19.40 -3.08 37.85
CA ASN A 85 20.22 -2.12 38.60
C ASN A 85 21.22 -1.34 37.73
N LEU A 86 21.38 -1.70 36.45
CA LEU A 86 22.22 -0.93 35.54
C LEU A 86 21.65 0.48 35.35
N SER A 87 22.52 1.48 35.29
CA SER A 87 22.15 2.85 34.88
C SER A 87 21.82 2.90 33.38
N ASP A 88 21.12 3.94 32.95
CA ASP A 88 20.75 4.13 31.53
C ASP A 88 21.99 4.20 30.62
N LEU A 89 23.08 4.81 31.10
CA LEU A 89 24.34 4.88 30.37
C LEU A 89 24.96 3.48 30.19
N GLU A 90 24.90 2.65 31.23
CA GLU A 90 25.40 1.27 31.19
C GLU A 90 24.55 0.39 30.28
N ILE A 91 23.22 0.55 30.33
CA ILE A 91 22.31 -0.17 29.41
C ILE A 91 22.61 0.20 27.96
N ARG A 92 22.76 1.50 27.64
CA ARG A 92 23.13 1.93 26.28
C ARG A 92 24.49 1.37 25.84
N LYS A 93 25.50 1.42 26.70
CA LYS A 93 26.83 0.84 26.41
C LYS A 93 26.74 -0.66 26.18
N LYS A 94 25.88 -1.37 26.92
CA LYS A 94 25.65 -2.79 26.75
C LYS A 94 24.92 -3.07 25.43
N LEU A 95 23.78 -2.44 25.19
CA LEU A 95 23.01 -2.55 23.93
C LEU A 95 23.86 -2.28 22.68
N LYS A 96 24.78 -1.30 22.71
CA LYS A 96 25.72 -1.02 21.60
C LYS A 96 26.62 -2.20 21.25
N LYS A 97 26.95 -3.05 22.23
CA LYS A 97 27.84 -4.21 22.08
C LYS A 97 27.09 -5.53 21.96
N SER A 98 25.80 -5.53 22.25
CA SER A 98 25.02 -6.75 22.34
C SER A 98 24.68 -7.32 20.96
N ASN A 99 24.51 -8.64 20.94
CA ASN A 99 23.88 -9.32 19.82
C ASN A 99 22.42 -9.61 20.16
N PHE A 100 21.56 -9.36 19.18
CA PHE A 100 20.14 -9.65 19.19
C PHE A 100 19.86 -10.83 18.28
N ASN A 101 18.67 -11.40 18.38
CA ASN A 101 18.11 -12.14 17.26
C ASN A 101 16.96 -11.32 16.69
N ALA A 102 16.88 -11.19 15.37
CA ALA A 102 15.80 -10.50 14.68
C ALA A 102 15.07 -11.46 13.74
N LYS A 103 13.75 -11.29 13.63
CA LYS A 103 12.93 -11.95 12.62
C LYS A 103 12.11 -10.89 11.91
N VAL A 104 12.25 -10.83 10.58
CA VAL A 104 11.47 -9.92 9.72
C VAL A 104 10.10 -10.55 9.52
N ILE A 105 9.05 -9.81 9.87
CA ILE A 105 7.66 -10.22 9.71
C ILE A 105 7.00 -9.23 8.75
N VAL A 106 6.79 -9.69 7.52
CA VAL A 106 6.00 -8.98 6.52
C VAL A 106 4.63 -9.64 6.37
N PRO A 107 3.67 -8.96 5.72
CA PRO A 107 2.50 -9.65 5.19
C PRO A 107 2.90 -10.87 4.34
N VAL A 108 2.11 -11.94 4.42
CA VAL A 108 2.34 -13.24 3.74
C VAL A 108 2.64 -13.08 2.25
N ASP A 109 2.10 -12.02 1.67
CA ASP A 109 1.97 -11.78 0.24
C ASP A 109 3.27 -11.24 -0.43
N ILE A 110 4.23 -10.77 0.37
CA ILE A 110 5.58 -10.34 -0.06
C ILE A 110 6.71 -11.07 0.69
N SER A 111 6.37 -12.07 1.50
CA SER A 111 7.33 -12.83 2.34
C SER A 111 8.42 -13.48 1.51
N ASP A 112 8.06 -14.20 0.44
CA ASP A 112 9.04 -14.94 -0.34
C ASP A 112 10.02 -14.01 -1.07
N THR A 113 9.53 -12.89 -1.60
CA THR A 113 10.34 -11.96 -2.39
C THR A 113 11.24 -11.10 -1.49
N ILE A 114 10.77 -10.62 -0.34
CA ILE A 114 11.61 -9.88 0.61
C ILE A 114 12.69 -10.78 1.20
N LEU A 115 12.34 -12.01 1.57
CA LEU A 115 13.29 -12.96 2.13
C LEU A 115 14.36 -13.35 1.12
N THR A 116 13.96 -13.56 -0.15
CA THR A 116 14.92 -13.79 -1.25
C THR A 116 15.87 -12.61 -1.39
N TYR A 117 15.34 -11.38 -1.48
CA TYR A 117 16.15 -10.16 -1.61
C TYR A 117 17.15 -9.99 -0.46
N LEU A 118 16.68 -10.12 0.79
CA LEU A 118 17.53 -9.99 1.98
C LEU A 118 18.57 -11.12 2.07
N THR A 119 18.24 -12.32 1.59
CA THR A 119 19.17 -13.47 1.54
C THR A 119 20.26 -13.25 0.50
N GLU A 120 19.91 -12.81 -0.72
CA GLU A 120 20.88 -12.52 -1.80
C GLU A 120 21.88 -11.45 -1.38
N LYS A 121 21.40 -10.45 -0.64
CA LYS A 121 22.21 -9.40 -0.05
C LYS A 121 22.96 -9.82 1.22
N LYS A 122 22.81 -11.07 1.67
CA LYS A 122 23.44 -11.65 2.86
C LYS A 122 23.10 -10.91 4.18
N TYR A 123 21.96 -10.23 4.22
CA TYR A 123 21.49 -9.56 5.44
C TYR A 123 20.73 -10.50 6.37
N ILE A 124 20.15 -11.57 5.82
CA ILE A 124 19.60 -12.69 6.57
C ILE A 124 20.24 -13.99 6.09
N ALA A 125 20.40 -14.96 7.00
CA ALA A 125 20.76 -16.32 6.61
C ALA A 125 19.63 -16.91 5.73
N LYS A 126 19.97 -17.82 4.80
CA LYS A 126 19.03 -18.44 3.85
C LYS A 126 17.66 -18.68 4.48
N ALA A 127 16.62 -18.15 3.83
CA ALA A 127 15.19 -18.24 4.16
C ALA A 127 14.77 -19.65 4.63
N GLN A 128 15.02 -19.94 5.90
CA GLN A 128 14.47 -21.06 6.65
C GLN A 128 13.82 -20.46 7.89
N GLU A 129 12.67 -19.80 7.71
CA GLU A 129 11.69 -19.39 8.76
C GLU A 129 12.24 -18.79 10.08
N GLY A 130 13.51 -18.36 10.09
CA GLY A 130 14.34 -18.46 11.28
C GLY A 130 14.89 -17.13 11.72
N TRP A 131 14.93 -16.96 13.04
CA TRP A 131 15.59 -15.87 13.74
C TRP A 131 17.05 -15.73 13.27
N THR A 132 17.45 -14.52 12.87
CA THR A 132 18.81 -14.20 12.45
C THR A 132 19.52 -13.43 13.56
N GLN A 133 20.76 -13.80 13.89
CA GLN A 133 21.55 -13.03 14.86
C GLN A 133 22.04 -11.72 14.22
N VAL A 134 21.78 -10.59 14.87
CA VAL A 134 22.16 -9.25 14.40
C VAL A 134 22.78 -8.43 15.53
N ASN A 135 23.75 -7.58 15.22
CA ASN A 135 24.18 -6.51 16.12
C ASN A 135 23.45 -5.20 15.75
N LEU A 136 23.69 -4.11 16.50
CA LEU A 136 23.03 -2.83 16.25
C LEU A 136 23.22 -2.29 14.81
N SER A 137 24.44 -2.40 14.26
CA SER A 137 24.73 -1.97 12.89
C SER A 137 23.98 -2.82 11.85
N SER A 138 23.98 -4.14 12.03
CA SER A 138 23.24 -5.06 11.17
C SER A 138 21.73 -4.87 11.28
N LEU A 139 21.20 -4.52 12.46
CA LEU A 139 19.80 -4.16 12.65
C LEU A 139 19.44 -2.88 11.88
N CYS A 140 20.29 -1.86 11.93
CA CYS A 140 20.10 -0.64 11.12
C CYS A 140 20.09 -0.94 9.62
N ASN A 141 21.00 -1.80 9.15
CA ASN A 141 21.03 -2.22 7.76
C ASN A 141 19.78 -3.04 7.40
N LEU A 142 19.34 -3.95 8.27
CA LEU A 142 18.10 -4.71 8.06
C LEU A 142 16.89 -3.80 7.88
N ILE A 143 16.76 -2.75 8.70
CA ILE A 143 15.70 -1.74 8.58
C ILE A 143 15.78 -1.00 7.23
N LYS A 144 16.98 -0.53 6.86
CA LYS A 144 17.21 0.20 5.60
C LYS A 144 16.91 -0.66 4.38
N GLU A 145 17.44 -1.86 4.33
CA GLU A 145 17.32 -2.76 3.18
C GLU A 145 15.91 -3.32 3.04
N SER A 146 15.22 -3.57 4.17
CA SER A 146 13.80 -3.96 4.12
C SER A 146 12.95 -2.83 3.53
N SER A 147 13.22 -1.56 3.90
CA SER A 147 12.54 -0.43 3.25
C SER A 147 12.90 -0.31 1.76
N GLN A 148 14.17 -0.54 1.37
CA GLN A 148 14.60 -0.49 -0.03
C GLN A 148 13.98 -1.60 -0.88
N PHE A 149 13.84 -2.81 -0.34
CA PHE A 149 13.09 -3.88 -0.98
C PHE A 149 11.65 -3.44 -1.22
N ILE A 150 11.00 -2.92 -0.17
CA ILE A 150 9.63 -2.43 -0.29
C ILE A 150 9.61 -1.38 -1.38
N ILE A 151 10.59 -0.47 -1.48
CA ILE A 151 10.78 0.56 -2.53
C ILE A 151 11.10 -0.01 -3.92
N SER A 152 11.65 -1.22 -4.05
CA SER A 152 12.20 -1.74 -5.31
C SER A 152 11.26 -1.54 -6.52
N GLU A 153 11.77 -0.88 -7.56
CA GLU A 153 11.01 -0.59 -8.77
C GLU A 153 10.73 -1.84 -9.61
N GLU A 154 11.53 -2.90 -9.48
CA GLU A 154 11.38 -4.11 -10.30
C GLU A 154 10.00 -4.77 -10.16
N HIS A 155 9.48 -4.85 -8.94
CA HIS A 155 8.14 -5.39 -8.68
C HIS A 155 7.04 -4.51 -9.29
N ILE A 156 7.21 -3.19 -9.25
CA ILE A 156 6.29 -2.24 -9.87
C ILE A 156 6.36 -2.39 -11.39
N ILE A 157 7.56 -2.44 -11.97
CA ILE A 157 7.78 -2.59 -13.42
C ILE A 157 7.12 -3.87 -13.94
N ASN A 158 7.21 -4.98 -13.20
CA ASN A 158 6.58 -6.23 -13.60
C ASN A 158 5.04 -6.13 -13.56
N ILE A 159 4.47 -5.52 -12.52
CA ILE A 159 3.02 -5.28 -12.46
C ILE A 159 2.57 -4.32 -13.57
N GLU A 160 3.30 -3.25 -13.83
CA GLU A 160 3.01 -2.33 -14.94
C GLU A 160 2.98 -3.05 -16.28
N LYS A 161 3.91 -3.99 -16.53
CA LYS A 161 3.91 -4.81 -17.75
C LYS A 161 2.67 -5.70 -17.83
N GLU A 162 2.27 -6.33 -16.74
CA GLU A 162 1.08 -7.18 -16.70
C GLU A 162 -0.20 -6.37 -16.91
N VAL A 163 -0.27 -5.15 -16.36
CA VAL A 163 -1.41 -4.24 -16.57
C VAL A 163 -1.46 -3.76 -18.02
N GLU A 164 -0.32 -3.43 -18.62
CA GLU A 164 -0.24 -3.07 -20.05
C GLU A 164 -0.70 -4.24 -20.94
N GLN A 165 -0.25 -5.46 -20.65
CA GLN A 165 -0.70 -6.66 -21.37
C GLN A 165 -2.21 -6.90 -21.24
N PHE A 166 -2.74 -6.79 -20.02
CA PHE A 166 -4.18 -6.86 -19.78
C PHE A 166 -4.91 -5.80 -20.61
N ASN A 167 -4.43 -4.56 -20.58
CA ASN A 167 -5.06 -3.45 -21.28
C ASN A 167 -5.05 -3.63 -22.80
N GLN A 168 -3.96 -4.16 -23.37
CA GLN A 168 -3.89 -4.52 -24.78
C GLN A 168 -4.89 -5.61 -25.17
N LEU A 169 -5.03 -6.66 -24.35
CA LEU A 169 -6.00 -7.72 -24.56
C LEU A 169 -7.44 -7.19 -24.48
N PHE A 170 -7.72 -6.33 -23.49
CA PHE A 170 -9.02 -5.69 -23.30
C PHE A 170 -9.38 -4.79 -24.49
N LYS A 171 -8.45 -3.95 -24.96
CA LYS A 171 -8.61 -3.14 -26.18
C LYS A 171 -8.94 -4.03 -27.39
N ARG A 172 -8.20 -5.13 -27.56
CA ARG A 172 -8.39 -6.06 -28.68
C ARG A 172 -9.77 -6.72 -28.65
N LEU A 173 -10.23 -7.13 -27.47
CA LEU A 173 -11.57 -7.70 -27.27
C LEU A 173 -12.66 -6.72 -27.73
N LEU A 174 -12.63 -5.48 -27.24
CA LEU A 174 -13.64 -4.47 -27.57
C LEU A 174 -13.56 -3.98 -29.03
N LYS A 175 -12.36 -3.97 -29.64
CA LYS A 175 -12.19 -3.69 -31.07
C LYS A 175 -12.78 -4.75 -31.97
N ALA A 176 -12.62 -6.02 -31.60
CA ALA A 176 -13.10 -7.16 -32.38
C ALA A 176 -14.61 -7.37 -32.28
N HIS A 177 -15.28 -6.71 -31.33
CA HIS A 177 -16.72 -6.82 -31.15
C HIS A 177 -17.48 -6.18 -32.34
N PRO A 178 -18.55 -6.81 -32.88
CA PRO A 178 -19.30 -6.29 -34.02
C PRO A 178 -19.81 -4.85 -33.82
N ASN A 179 -20.23 -4.53 -32.58
CA ASN A 179 -20.74 -3.21 -32.21
C ASN A 179 -19.65 -2.31 -31.58
N SER A 180 -18.37 -2.48 -31.96
CA SER A 180 -17.25 -1.75 -31.37
C SER A 180 -17.43 -0.23 -31.42
N LYS A 181 -18.03 0.31 -32.49
CA LYS A 181 -18.28 1.74 -32.63
C LYS A 181 -19.32 2.24 -31.62
N ASP A 182 -20.43 1.51 -31.47
CA ASP A 182 -21.47 1.87 -30.52
C ASP A 182 -20.98 1.74 -29.08
N LEU A 183 -20.20 0.70 -28.78
CA LEU A 183 -19.54 0.55 -27.48
C LEU A 183 -18.63 1.74 -27.16
N ALA A 184 -17.85 2.21 -28.13
CA ALA A 184 -17.01 3.39 -27.96
C ALA A 184 -17.84 4.65 -27.69
N ASN A 185 -18.96 4.83 -28.40
CA ASN A 185 -19.88 5.94 -28.17
C ASN A 185 -20.48 5.91 -26.76
N GLN A 186 -20.96 4.76 -26.28
CA GLN A 186 -21.54 4.62 -24.94
C GLN A 186 -20.50 4.89 -23.85
N LEU A 187 -19.29 4.34 -24.00
CA LEU A 187 -18.20 4.58 -23.05
C LEU A 187 -17.71 6.04 -23.10
N TYR A 188 -17.69 6.67 -24.27
CA TYR A 188 -17.37 8.08 -24.40
C TYR A 188 -18.35 8.96 -23.61
N GLU A 189 -19.66 8.68 -23.72
CA GLU A 189 -20.67 9.37 -22.93
C GLU A 189 -20.48 9.14 -21.42
N ILE A 190 -20.11 7.94 -20.99
CA ILE A 190 -19.83 7.68 -19.57
C ILE A 190 -18.68 8.56 -19.05
N PHE A 191 -17.60 8.69 -19.82
CA PHE A 191 -16.40 9.43 -19.37
C PHE A 191 -16.50 10.94 -19.53
N PHE A 192 -17.10 11.44 -20.61
CA PHE A 192 -16.95 12.83 -21.04
C PHE A 192 -18.23 13.67 -21.00
N LYS A 193 -19.41 13.05 -20.84
CA LYS A 193 -20.71 13.76 -20.85
C LYS A 193 -20.83 14.86 -19.80
N LEU A 194 -20.17 14.71 -18.65
CA LEU A 194 -20.23 15.69 -17.55
C LEU A 194 -19.26 16.86 -17.74
N TYR A 195 -18.29 16.75 -18.65
CA TYR A 195 -17.23 17.74 -18.79
C TYR A 195 -17.51 18.78 -19.87
N GLY A 196 -18.54 18.59 -20.71
CA GLY A 196 -18.85 19.52 -21.81
C GLY A 196 -17.74 19.63 -22.88
N PHE A 197 -16.71 18.78 -22.79
CA PHE A 197 -15.57 18.77 -23.70
C PHE A 197 -15.73 17.66 -24.74
N SER A 198 -15.53 18.00 -26.01
CA SER A 198 -15.35 17.03 -27.09
C SER A 198 -13.88 16.67 -27.22
N ILE A 199 -13.45 15.47 -26.84
CA ILE A 199 -12.06 15.03 -27.01
C ILE A 199 -11.92 14.31 -28.35
N GLY A 200 -11.80 15.09 -29.43
CA GLY A 200 -11.57 14.54 -30.78
C GLY A 200 -12.73 13.70 -31.32
N LYS A 201 -12.49 13.03 -32.46
CA LYS A 201 -13.48 12.12 -33.06
C LYS A 201 -13.38 10.74 -32.41
N ILE A 202 -14.53 10.12 -32.14
CA ILE A 202 -14.59 8.82 -31.46
C ILE A 202 -13.80 7.74 -32.21
N ASP A 203 -13.81 7.75 -33.55
CA ASP A 203 -13.04 6.81 -34.36
C ASP A 203 -11.51 6.96 -34.15
N GLU A 204 -11.03 8.16 -33.80
CA GLU A 204 -9.61 8.47 -33.55
C GLU A 204 -9.20 8.13 -32.11
N ILE A 205 -10.12 8.25 -31.14
CA ILE A 205 -9.82 8.04 -29.70
C ILE A 205 -10.40 6.73 -29.12
N LYS A 206 -11.04 5.90 -29.94
CA LYS A 206 -11.69 4.64 -29.51
C LYS A 206 -10.79 3.75 -28.66
N GLU A 207 -9.53 3.62 -29.05
CA GLU A 207 -8.57 2.78 -28.31
C GLU A 207 -8.35 3.24 -26.89
N VAL A 208 -8.35 4.56 -26.70
CA VAL A 208 -8.13 5.19 -25.40
C VAL A 208 -9.36 5.01 -24.55
N ILE A 209 -10.56 5.22 -25.10
CA ILE A 209 -11.82 5.01 -24.39
C ILE A 209 -11.86 3.57 -23.85
N PHE A 210 -11.46 2.59 -24.66
CA PHE A 210 -11.37 1.19 -24.24
C PHE A 210 -10.30 0.96 -23.18
N ALA A 211 -9.14 1.61 -23.29
CA ALA A 211 -8.10 1.53 -22.26
C ALA A 211 -8.58 2.11 -20.91
N GLN A 212 -9.23 3.27 -20.94
CA GLN A 212 -9.80 3.92 -19.75
C GLN A 212 -10.87 3.03 -19.11
N ALA A 213 -11.72 2.38 -19.89
CA ALA A 213 -12.69 1.42 -19.38
C ALA A 213 -12.03 0.22 -18.70
N GLY A 214 -11.01 -0.38 -19.33
CA GLY A 214 -10.25 -1.49 -18.74
C GLY A 214 -9.58 -1.11 -17.42
N LEU A 215 -8.97 0.08 -17.37
CA LEU A 215 -8.34 0.60 -16.16
C LEU A 215 -9.33 0.93 -15.06
N ALA A 216 -10.44 1.59 -15.38
CA ALA A 216 -11.47 1.92 -14.40
C ALA A 216 -12.02 0.66 -13.72
N LEU A 217 -12.27 -0.40 -14.51
CA LEU A 217 -12.67 -1.71 -13.99
C LEU A 217 -11.59 -2.34 -13.10
N LEU A 218 -10.33 -2.35 -13.55
CA LEU A 218 -9.22 -2.90 -12.80
C LEU A 218 -9.01 -2.18 -11.46
N LEU A 219 -8.93 -0.85 -11.48
CA LEU A 219 -8.73 -0.01 -10.29
C LEU A 219 -9.91 -0.14 -9.32
N SER A 220 -11.14 -0.18 -9.82
CA SER A 220 -12.32 -0.40 -8.97
C SER A 220 -12.32 -1.78 -8.33
N THR A 221 -11.89 -2.81 -9.05
CA THR A 221 -11.80 -4.17 -8.51
C THR A 221 -10.69 -4.27 -7.46
N ILE A 222 -9.53 -3.66 -7.72
CA ILE A 222 -8.43 -3.52 -6.75
C ILE A 222 -8.94 -2.81 -5.48
N TYR A 223 -9.69 -1.71 -5.64
CA TYR A 223 -10.19 -0.94 -4.52
C TYR A 223 -11.24 -1.69 -3.70
N TYR A 224 -12.17 -2.38 -4.37
CA TYR A 224 -13.11 -3.27 -3.69
C TYR A 224 -12.38 -4.33 -2.86
N GLU A 225 -11.44 -5.03 -3.49
CA GLU A 225 -10.64 -6.07 -2.83
C GLU A 225 -9.77 -5.50 -1.70
N SER A 226 -9.31 -4.25 -1.79
CA SER A 226 -8.49 -3.64 -0.74
C SER A 226 -9.28 -3.22 0.49
N ILE A 227 -10.62 -3.05 0.40
CA ILE A 227 -11.44 -2.62 1.54
C ILE A 227 -12.46 -3.66 2.01
N ARG A 228 -12.73 -4.70 1.23
CA ARG A 228 -13.80 -5.69 1.50
C ARG A 228 -13.76 -6.28 2.92
N TYR A 229 -12.57 -6.52 3.47
CA TYR A 229 -12.39 -7.14 4.78
C TYR A 229 -12.92 -6.25 5.90
N LYS A 230 -12.80 -4.92 5.77
CA LYS A 230 -13.29 -3.94 6.75
C LYS A 230 -14.81 -4.00 6.89
N TYR A 231 -15.50 -4.36 5.81
CA TYR A 231 -16.96 -4.39 5.73
C TYR A 231 -17.53 -5.82 5.72
N GLY A 232 -16.69 -6.85 5.90
CA GLY A 232 -17.12 -8.25 5.88
C GLY A 232 -17.64 -8.73 4.52
N PHE A 233 -17.24 -8.07 3.43
CA PHE A 233 -17.66 -8.44 2.08
C PHE A 233 -16.86 -9.64 1.54
N ARG A 234 -17.49 -10.44 0.69
CA ARG A 234 -16.85 -11.60 0.03
C ARG A 234 -15.85 -11.14 -1.02
N SER A 235 -14.79 -11.93 -1.25
CA SER A 235 -13.88 -11.64 -2.37
C SER A 235 -14.58 -11.85 -3.72
N VAL A 236 -14.13 -11.10 -4.72
CA VAL A 236 -14.53 -11.25 -6.12
C VAL A 236 -14.24 -12.67 -6.61
N GLU A 237 -13.17 -13.31 -6.12
CA GLU A 237 -12.87 -14.72 -6.44
C GLU A 237 -13.99 -15.67 -5.98
N ILE A 238 -14.49 -15.50 -4.76
CA ILE A 238 -15.61 -16.30 -4.23
C ILE A 238 -16.87 -16.02 -5.05
N LEU A 239 -17.17 -14.74 -5.30
CA LEU A 239 -18.33 -14.34 -6.10
C LEU A 239 -18.26 -14.89 -7.53
N MET A 240 -17.06 -14.96 -8.12
CA MET A 240 -16.81 -15.51 -9.45
C MET A 240 -17.10 -17.00 -9.50
N LYS A 241 -16.69 -17.76 -8.49
CA LYS A 241 -16.97 -19.20 -8.38
C LYS A 241 -18.48 -19.48 -8.23
N GLU A 242 -19.20 -18.59 -7.56
CA GLU A 242 -20.64 -18.75 -7.30
C GLU A 242 -21.54 -18.32 -8.46
N LYS A 243 -21.20 -17.22 -9.15
CA LYS A 243 -22.12 -16.54 -10.10
C LYS A 243 -21.55 -16.28 -11.49
N GLY A 244 -20.28 -16.59 -11.71
CA GLY A 244 -19.57 -16.25 -12.94
C GLY A 244 -18.93 -14.86 -12.91
N VAL A 245 -18.08 -14.60 -13.91
CA VAL A 245 -17.12 -13.48 -13.91
C VAL A 245 -17.80 -12.10 -13.90
N ILE A 246 -18.71 -11.85 -14.84
CA ILE A 246 -19.39 -10.54 -14.96
C ILE A 246 -20.26 -10.27 -13.74
N SER A 247 -21.02 -11.27 -13.28
CA SER A 247 -21.88 -11.13 -12.10
C SER A 247 -21.07 -10.92 -10.82
N ALA A 248 -19.86 -11.45 -10.72
CA ALA A 248 -18.97 -11.17 -9.60
C ALA A 248 -18.54 -9.70 -9.56
N LEU A 249 -18.16 -9.14 -10.71
CA LEU A 249 -17.82 -7.72 -10.83
C LEU A 249 -19.04 -6.84 -10.52
N GLN A 250 -20.20 -7.11 -11.11
CA GLN A 250 -21.44 -6.37 -10.81
C GLN A 250 -21.78 -6.40 -9.33
N ARG A 251 -21.70 -7.58 -8.69
CA ARG A 251 -22.03 -7.72 -7.27
C ARG A 251 -21.05 -6.99 -6.35
N SER A 252 -19.76 -6.98 -6.69
CA SER A 252 -18.77 -6.19 -5.95
C SER A 252 -19.07 -4.69 -6.00
N VAL A 253 -19.45 -4.18 -7.18
CA VAL A 253 -19.83 -2.78 -7.39
C VAL A 253 -21.11 -2.41 -6.65
N GLU A 254 -22.14 -3.27 -6.68
CA GLU A 254 -23.37 -3.05 -5.90
C GLU A 254 -23.07 -2.93 -4.40
N LYS A 255 -22.26 -3.85 -3.87
CA LYS A 255 -21.94 -3.91 -2.44
C LYS A 255 -21.19 -2.69 -1.93
N ILE A 256 -20.26 -2.16 -2.71
CA ILE A 256 -19.48 -0.99 -2.31
C ILE A 256 -20.24 0.32 -2.50
N LEU A 257 -21.22 0.38 -3.41
CA LEU A 257 -22.13 1.51 -3.51
C LEU A 257 -23.06 1.63 -2.29
N GLU A 258 -23.38 0.52 -1.60
CA GLU A 258 -24.15 0.53 -0.33
C GLU A 258 -23.42 1.29 0.80
N ILE A 259 -22.11 1.51 0.70
CA ILE A 259 -21.28 2.16 1.72
C ILE A 259 -20.69 3.52 1.24
N ASN A 260 -21.36 4.17 0.29
CA ASN A 260 -21.13 5.56 -0.15
C ASN A 260 -19.79 5.84 -0.87
N TYR A 261 -19.24 4.87 -1.61
CA TYR A 261 -18.08 5.07 -2.50
C TYR A 261 -18.51 5.41 -3.94
N GLU A 262 -19.40 6.38 -4.11
CA GLU A 262 -20.11 6.60 -5.37
C GLU A 262 -19.27 7.00 -6.60
N PRO A 263 -18.27 7.91 -6.52
CA PRO A 263 -17.70 8.53 -7.72
C PRO A 263 -17.06 7.55 -8.71
N ILE A 264 -16.27 6.58 -8.23
CA ILE A 264 -15.60 5.61 -9.09
C ILE A 264 -16.53 4.44 -9.44
N PHE A 265 -17.36 4.00 -8.49
CA PHE A 265 -18.16 2.81 -8.67
C PHE A 265 -19.44 3.04 -9.50
N LYS A 266 -19.97 4.26 -9.57
CA LYS A 266 -21.03 4.61 -10.53
C LYS A 266 -20.53 4.53 -11.98
N ILE A 267 -19.31 5.01 -12.25
CA ILE A 267 -18.67 4.89 -13.57
C ILE A 267 -18.46 3.41 -13.91
N THR A 268 -17.90 2.64 -12.98
CA THR A 268 -17.65 1.21 -13.16
C THR A 268 -18.94 0.42 -13.38
N GLN A 269 -20.01 0.73 -12.65
CA GLN A 269 -21.33 0.13 -12.87
C GLN A 269 -21.84 0.42 -14.29
N ALA A 270 -21.73 1.66 -14.74
CA ALA A 270 -22.13 2.05 -16.09
C ALA A 270 -21.31 1.29 -17.15
N ILE A 271 -19.98 1.20 -17.00
CA ILE A 271 -19.10 0.45 -17.92
C ILE A 271 -19.54 -1.02 -17.98
N LEU A 272 -19.74 -1.67 -16.84
CA LEU A 272 -20.13 -3.10 -16.76
C LEU A 272 -21.42 -3.40 -17.53
N ASN A 273 -22.36 -2.46 -17.61
CA ASN A 273 -23.62 -2.64 -18.35
C ASN A 273 -23.45 -2.68 -19.88
N TYR A 274 -22.33 -2.18 -20.40
CA TYR A 274 -22.01 -2.19 -21.83
C TYR A 274 -20.96 -3.23 -22.22
N LEU A 275 -20.35 -3.92 -21.27
CA LEU A 275 -19.35 -4.92 -21.60
C LEU A 275 -19.96 -6.11 -22.35
N PRO A 276 -19.32 -6.60 -23.43
CA PRO A 276 -19.82 -7.77 -24.13
C PRO A 276 -19.79 -9.00 -23.22
N PRO A 277 -20.85 -9.81 -23.19
CA PRO A 277 -20.93 -11.03 -22.36
C PRO A 277 -20.06 -12.17 -22.89
N THR A 278 -19.25 -11.93 -23.92
CA THR A 278 -18.45 -12.93 -24.64
C THR A 278 -16.95 -12.77 -24.33
N ASP A 279 -16.30 -13.92 -24.17
CA ASP A 279 -14.92 -14.14 -23.71
C ASP A 279 -14.61 -13.78 -22.24
N ASN A 280 -15.00 -14.69 -21.33
CA ASN A 280 -14.70 -14.62 -19.89
C ASN A 280 -13.20 -14.58 -19.55
N ARG A 281 -12.28 -14.87 -20.49
CA ARG A 281 -10.85 -14.98 -20.18
C ARG A 281 -10.23 -13.64 -19.83
N VAL A 282 -10.58 -12.58 -20.57
CA VAL A 282 -10.03 -11.22 -20.31
C VAL A 282 -10.56 -10.67 -18.99
N TYR A 283 -11.85 -10.88 -18.70
CA TYR A 283 -12.44 -10.47 -17.42
C TYR A 283 -11.92 -11.30 -16.24
N LYS A 284 -11.63 -12.59 -16.45
CA LYS A 284 -10.96 -13.41 -15.43
C LYS A 284 -9.54 -12.91 -15.18
N LEU A 285 -8.79 -12.58 -16.24
CA LEU A 285 -7.46 -11.98 -16.11
C LEU A 285 -7.50 -10.67 -15.32
N LEU A 286 -8.53 -9.84 -15.51
CA LEU A 286 -8.76 -8.63 -14.70
C LEU A 286 -8.88 -8.97 -13.21
N ILE A 287 -9.71 -9.96 -12.86
CA ILE A 287 -9.90 -10.41 -11.48
C ILE A 287 -8.58 -10.96 -10.92
N ASP A 288 -7.93 -11.87 -11.62
CA ASP A 288 -6.68 -12.50 -11.20
C ASP A 288 -5.58 -11.45 -10.97
N LEU A 289 -5.45 -10.48 -11.89
CA LEU A 289 -4.52 -9.35 -11.77
C LEU A 289 -4.87 -8.44 -10.60
N SER A 290 -6.15 -8.14 -10.38
CA SER A 290 -6.60 -7.32 -9.25
C SER A 290 -6.29 -7.99 -7.91
N ILE A 291 -6.53 -9.30 -7.79
CA ILE A 291 -6.22 -10.08 -6.59
C ILE A 291 -4.71 -10.10 -6.37
N LYS A 292 -3.92 -10.31 -7.43
CA LYS A 292 -2.45 -10.31 -7.36
C LYS A 292 -1.87 -8.95 -6.93
N ILE A 293 -2.49 -7.85 -7.37
CA ILE A 293 -2.09 -6.49 -6.95
C ILE A 293 -2.48 -6.24 -5.49
N VAL A 294 -3.66 -6.67 -5.07
CA VAL A 294 -4.16 -6.48 -3.69
C VAL A 294 -3.41 -7.37 -2.71
N SER A 295 -3.01 -8.57 -3.14
CA SER A 295 -2.07 -9.45 -2.45
C SER A 295 -0.63 -8.91 -2.53
N LYS A 296 -0.43 -7.61 -2.73
CA LYS A 296 0.85 -6.94 -2.56
C LYS A 296 0.55 -5.58 -1.95
N ARG A 297 0.11 -5.56 -0.70
CA ARG A 297 -0.38 -4.34 -0.01
C ARG A 297 0.60 -3.16 -0.10
N SER A 298 1.90 -3.43 -0.15
CA SER A 298 2.95 -2.42 -0.34
C SER A 298 2.87 -1.68 -1.67
N LEU A 299 2.38 -2.31 -2.74
CA LEU A 299 2.18 -1.66 -4.04
C LEU A 299 1.04 -0.64 -3.98
N LEU A 300 -0.05 -0.95 -3.28
CA LEU A 300 -1.18 -0.03 -3.12
C LEU A 300 -0.79 1.27 -2.39
N ARG A 301 0.24 1.22 -1.54
CA ARG A 301 0.76 2.38 -0.80
C ARG A 301 1.69 3.28 -1.63
N LYS A 302 2.18 2.82 -2.78
CA LYS A 302 3.19 3.53 -3.61
C LYS A 302 2.62 4.37 -4.75
N ASP A 303 1.35 4.75 -4.66
CA ASP A 303 0.62 5.36 -5.77
C ASP A 303 0.68 4.50 -7.06
N LEU A 304 0.47 3.18 -6.89
CA LEU A 304 0.38 2.27 -8.02
C LEU A 304 -0.72 2.70 -9.01
N ALA A 305 -1.85 3.21 -8.48
CA ALA A 305 -2.97 3.67 -9.31
C ALA A 305 -2.57 4.85 -10.20
N GLY A 306 -1.89 5.87 -9.65
CA GLY A 306 -1.36 6.99 -10.42
C GLY A 306 -0.35 6.53 -11.46
N ARG A 307 0.64 5.71 -11.10
CA ARG A 307 1.65 5.19 -12.04
C ARG A 307 1.05 4.39 -13.19
N ILE A 308 0.15 3.46 -12.89
CA ILE A 308 -0.59 2.68 -13.90
C ILE A 308 -1.38 3.61 -14.83
N TYR A 309 -2.12 4.57 -14.26
CA TYR A 309 -2.92 5.52 -15.03
C TYR A 309 -2.03 6.35 -15.96
N HIS A 310 -0.95 6.94 -15.45
CA HIS A 310 -0.05 7.80 -16.23
C HIS A 310 0.69 7.03 -17.32
N LYS A 311 1.11 5.79 -17.08
CA LYS A 311 1.84 5.00 -18.08
C LYS A 311 0.95 4.59 -19.24
N ILE A 312 -0.32 4.28 -18.96
CA ILE A 312 -1.24 3.74 -19.97
C ILE A 312 -2.00 4.86 -20.69
N VAL A 313 -2.43 5.90 -19.96
CA VAL A 313 -3.14 7.05 -20.54
C VAL A 313 -2.16 8.09 -21.10
N GLY A 314 -0.95 8.15 -20.55
CA GLY A 314 0.07 9.13 -20.95
C GLY A 314 0.90 8.75 -22.19
N ALA A 315 0.88 7.50 -22.65
CA ALA A 315 1.83 7.04 -23.66
C ALA A 315 1.50 7.36 -25.13
N GLU A 316 0.24 7.51 -25.56
CA GLU A 316 -0.03 7.43 -27.02
C GLU A 316 -0.86 8.54 -27.68
N SER A 317 -1.59 9.42 -26.98
CA SER A 317 -2.32 10.51 -27.69
C SER A 317 -2.93 11.59 -26.80
N LEU A 318 -3.23 11.31 -25.52
CA LEU A 318 -3.97 12.25 -24.66
C LEU A 318 -3.12 13.23 -23.86
N GLN A 319 -1.78 13.11 -23.85
CA GLN A 319 -0.93 14.17 -23.28
C GLN A 319 -1.23 15.55 -23.88
N LYS A 320 -1.61 15.60 -25.16
CA LYS A 320 -1.95 16.85 -25.84
C LYS A 320 -3.36 17.37 -25.55
N GLY A 321 -4.27 16.51 -25.03
CA GLY A 321 -5.68 16.85 -24.84
C GLY A 321 -6.17 16.90 -23.38
N LEU A 322 -5.56 16.14 -22.46
CA LEU A 322 -6.01 16.02 -21.07
C LEU A 322 -5.09 16.65 -20.01
N ALA A 323 -3.88 17.08 -20.38
CA ALA A 323 -2.95 17.81 -19.50
C ALA A 323 -2.82 17.23 -18.05
N THR A 324 -2.83 15.91 -17.90
CA THR A 324 -2.70 15.27 -16.57
C THR A 324 -1.24 15.28 -16.13
N PHE A 325 -0.85 16.30 -15.36
CA PHE A 325 0.47 16.39 -14.74
C PHE A 325 0.53 15.48 -13.50
N TYR A 326 1.61 14.71 -13.38
CA TYR A 326 1.85 13.80 -12.26
C TYR A 326 2.67 14.50 -11.18
N THR A 327 2.16 14.54 -9.95
CA THR A 327 2.91 15.01 -8.78
C THR A 327 3.70 13.86 -8.18
N GLN A 328 5.02 13.97 -8.08
CA GLN A 328 5.83 12.92 -7.44
C GLN A 328 5.57 12.86 -5.92
N ILE A 329 5.55 11.65 -5.35
CA ILE A 329 5.34 11.43 -3.90
C ILE A 329 6.27 12.30 -3.02
N PRO A 330 7.60 12.39 -3.27
CA PRO A 330 8.47 13.25 -2.46
C PRO A 330 8.08 14.73 -2.52
N SER A 331 7.62 15.21 -3.69
CA SER A 331 7.15 16.58 -3.86
C SER A 331 5.88 16.85 -3.08
N ALA A 332 4.95 15.88 -3.03
CA ALA A 332 3.72 16.00 -2.24
C ALA A 332 4.00 16.07 -0.73
N TYR A 333 4.86 15.19 -0.21
CA TYR A 333 5.27 15.24 1.21
C TYR A 333 6.03 16.52 1.55
N LEU A 334 6.88 17.03 0.65
CA LEU A 334 7.55 18.31 0.84
C LEU A 334 6.53 19.46 0.91
N LEU A 335 5.54 19.49 0.02
CA LEU A 335 4.49 20.50 0.01
C LEU A 335 3.60 20.42 1.26
N LEU A 336 3.25 19.23 1.72
CA LEU A 336 2.55 19.04 2.99
C LEU A 336 3.38 19.60 4.16
N TYR A 337 4.65 19.21 4.24
CA TYR A 337 5.55 19.68 5.28
C TYR A 337 5.67 21.21 5.29
N LEU A 338 5.81 21.84 4.12
CA LEU A 338 5.89 23.29 3.97
C LEU A 338 4.56 24.00 4.24
N SER A 339 3.44 23.41 3.85
CA SER A 339 2.11 23.97 4.08
C SER A 339 1.67 23.87 5.54
N ASN A 340 2.23 22.91 6.29
CA ASN A 340 2.03 22.68 7.72
C ASN A 340 0.58 22.94 8.16
N PRO A 341 -0.39 22.16 7.66
CA PRO A 341 -1.82 22.44 7.85
C PRO A 341 -2.31 22.20 9.29
N ILE A 342 -1.44 22.19 10.31
CA ILE A 342 -1.85 21.98 11.70
C ILE A 342 -2.49 23.26 12.24
N THR A 343 -3.80 23.22 12.49
CA THR A 343 -4.48 24.16 13.39
C THR A 343 -4.56 23.61 14.82
N SER A 344 -4.61 24.55 15.76
CA SER A 344 -4.48 24.40 17.21
C SER A 344 -4.92 23.06 17.82
N ILE A 345 -4.06 22.52 18.68
CA ILE A 345 -4.41 21.43 19.60
C ILE A 345 -5.28 22.03 20.71
N GLN A 346 -6.59 21.77 20.69
CA GLN A 346 -7.43 22.02 21.85
C GLN A 346 -7.41 20.78 22.74
N ARG A 347 -6.82 20.94 23.92
CA ARG A 347 -6.86 19.93 24.99
C ARG A 347 -8.06 20.25 25.87
N ASP A 348 -9.07 19.41 25.82
CA ASP A 348 -10.10 19.38 26.84
C ASP A 348 -9.78 18.22 27.81
N ASN A 349 -10.28 18.28 29.05
CA ASN A 349 -9.83 17.40 30.15
C ASN A 349 -10.01 15.88 29.87
N GLU A 350 -10.71 15.49 28.81
CA GLU A 350 -10.99 14.09 28.45
C GLU A 350 -10.67 13.72 26.99
N SER A 351 -10.28 14.66 26.11
CA SER A 351 -9.91 14.34 24.73
C SER A 351 -9.03 15.38 24.05
N ILE A 352 -8.15 14.93 23.15
CA ILE A 352 -7.43 15.79 22.22
C ILE A 352 -8.28 15.88 20.94
N LYS A 353 -8.81 17.07 20.65
CA LYS A 353 -9.45 17.33 19.35
C LYS A 353 -8.45 18.00 18.43
N PHE A 354 -8.20 17.34 17.29
CA PHE A 354 -7.48 17.94 16.17
C PHE A 354 -8.51 18.62 15.29
N GLU A 355 -8.55 19.95 15.29
CA GLU A 355 -9.21 20.69 14.22
C GLU A 355 -8.26 20.72 13.04
N LEU A 356 -8.49 19.85 12.05
CA LEU A 356 -7.82 19.96 10.76
C LEU A 356 -8.52 21.05 9.94
N PRO A 357 -7.78 21.97 9.31
CA PRO A 357 -8.38 22.91 8.37
C PRO A 357 -8.93 22.12 7.18
N ARG A 358 -9.94 22.67 6.52
CA ARG A 358 -10.43 22.07 5.27
C ARG A 358 -9.35 22.23 4.21
N VAL A 359 -8.69 21.13 3.87
CA VAL A 359 -7.70 21.08 2.79
C VAL A 359 -8.43 20.81 1.47
N CYS A 360 -8.10 21.59 0.44
CA CYS A 360 -8.67 21.44 -0.89
C CYS A 360 -7.55 21.50 -1.92
N ASP A 361 -7.62 20.61 -2.90
CA ASP A 361 -6.80 20.65 -4.11
C ASP A 361 -7.72 20.82 -5.32
N PHE A 362 -7.75 22.04 -5.86
CA PHE A 362 -8.60 22.41 -6.99
C PHE A 362 -8.14 21.77 -8.32
N ALA A 363 -6.95 21.19 -8.34
CA ALA A 363 -6.38 20.50 -9.49
C ALA A 363 -5.90 19.10 -9.07
N CYS A 364 -6.70 18.38 -8.27
CA CYS A 364 -6.23 17.20 -7.54
C CYS A 364 -5.64 16.08 -8.41
N GLY A 365 -6.01 15.98 -9.69
CA GLY A 365 -5.42 14.99 -10.60
C GLY A 365 -5.52 13.58 -10.04
N SER A 366 -4.37 12.94 -9.78
CA SER A 366 -4.26 11.63 -9.13
C SER A 366 -4.55 11.62 -7.62
N GLY A 367 -4.75 12.78 -6.99
CA GLY A 367 -5.08 12.96 -5.58
C GLY A 367 -3.89 12.83 -4.62
N ILE A 368 -2.66 12.76 -5.15
CA ILE A 368 -1.45 12.50 -4.36
C ILE A 368 -1.22 13.58 -3.29
N LEU A 369 -1.48 14.86 -3.60
CA LEU A 369 -1.30 15.96 -2.65
C LEU A 369 -2.31 15.92 -1.49
N LEU A 370 -3.53 15.42 -1.72
CA LEU A 370 -4.54 15.24 -0.67
C LEU A 370 -4.32 13.96 0.14
N THR A 371 -3.58 12.99 -0.41
CA THR A 371 -3.30 11.70 0.23
C THR A 371 -2.06 11.77 1.14
N ALA A 372 -1.06 12.56 0.74
CA ALA A 372 0.12 12.86 1.55
C ALA A 372 -0.30 13.53 2.86
#